data_AF-A0A6L4AUU0-F1
#
_entry.id   AF-A0A6L4AUU0-F1
#
_cell.length_a   1.000
_cell.length_b   1.000
_cell.length_c   1.000
_cell.angle_alpha   90.00
_cell.angle_beta   90.00
_cell.angle_gamma   90.00
#
_symmetry.space_group_name_H-M   'P 1'
#
loop_
_entity.id
_entity.type
_entity.pdbx_description
1 polymer ?
#
loop_
_entity_poly.entity_id
_entity_poly.type
_entity_poly.pdbx_seq_one_letter_code
_entity_poly.pdbx_strand_id
1 'polypeptide(L)' 'PGFKKLVDAALAKAMTSGEAEAIYKKWFTQPIPPKGLNLNFPISDAMQKLFKAPNDKAFE' A
#
# COMPACT_ATOMS: atom_id res chain seq x y z
N PRO A 1 22.08 7.06 -1.51
CA PRO A 1 22.44 5.69 -1.08
C PRO A 1 22.47 5.60 0.45
N GLY A 2 21.85 4.58 1.06
CA GLY A 2 21.62 4.52 2.52
C GLY A 2 20.18 4.85 2.89
N PHE A 3 19.74 6.10 2.69
CA PHE A 3 18.35 6.51 2.97
C PHE A 3 17.32 5.67 2.18
N LYS A 4 17.55 5.44 0.88
CA LYS A 4 16.69 4.55 0.08
C LYS A 4 16.56 3.16 0.72
N LYS A 5 17.67 2.53 1.11
CA LYS A 5 17.66 1.19 1.73
C LYS A 5 16.85 1.16 3.04
N LEU A 6 16.92 2.23 3.84
CA LEU A 6 16.11 2.37 5.05
C LEU A 6 14.61 2.45 4.71
N VAL A 7 14.25 3.25 3.72
CA VAL A 7 12.85 3.39 3.26
C VAL A 7 12.34 2.08 2.67
N ASP A 8 13.11 1.42 1.81
CA ASP A 8 12.74 0.14 1.20
C ASP A 8 12.47 -0.93 2.27
N ALA A 9 13.32 -1.00 3.31
CA ALA A 9 13.13 -1.94 4.41
C ALA A 9 11.85 -1.65 5.22
N ALA A 10 11.55 -0.37 5.47
CA ALA A 10 10.34 0.03 6.18
C ALA A 10 9.08 -0.30 5.36
N LEU A 11 9.08 0.02 4.07
CA LEU A 11 7.98 -0.28 3.16
C LEU A 11 7.78 -1.79 3.01
N ALA A 12 8.86 -2.56 2.81
CA ALA A 12 8.77 -4.01 2.67
C ALA A 12 8.17 -4.66 3.93
N LYS A 13 8.54 -4.18 5.12
CA LYS A 13 7.95 -4.64 6.38
C LYS A 13 6.46 -4.31 6.47
N ALA A 14 6.06 -3.08 6.16
CA ALA A 14 4.65 -2.67 6.21
C ALA A 14 3.79 -3.41 5.16
N MET A 15 4.34 -3.66 3.98
CA MET A 15 3.70 -4.41 2.91
C MET A 15 3.48 -5.88 3.29
N THR A 16 4.53 -6.55 3.77
CA THR A 16 4.48 -7.99 4.06
C THR A 16 3.80 -8.34 5.39
N SER A 17 3.66 -7.38 6.31
CA SER A 17 2.93 -7.57 7.57
C SER A 17 1.41 -7.49 7.45
N GLY A 18 0.88 -7.04 6.30
CA GLY A 18 -0.53 -6.71 6.11
C GLY A 18 -0.92 -5.28 6.54
N GLU A 19 0.01 -4.51 7.11
CA GLU A 19 -0.25 -3.12 7.51
C GLU A 19 -0.57 -2.22 6.30
N ALA A 20 0.12 -2.41 5.18
CA ALA A 20 -0.15 -1.67 3.94
C ALA A 20 -1.56 -1.95 3.40
N GLU A 21 -2.06 -3.20 3.52
CA GLU A 21 -3.42 -3.57 3.12
C GLU A 21 -4.46 -2.91 4.03
N ALA A 22 -4.21 -2.87 5.35
CA ALA A 22 -5.08 -2.16 6.29
C ALA A 22 -5.13 -0.65 6.01
N ILE A 23 -3.97 -0.04 5.70
CA ILE A 23 -3.87 1.37 5.28
C ILE A 23 -4.64 1.59 3.97
N TYR A 24 -4.48 0.72 2.98
CA TYR A 24 -5.22 0.81 1.71
C TYR A 24 -6.73 0.75 1.96
N LYS A 25 -7.19 -0.23 2.76
CA LYS A 25 -8.60 -0.38 3.10
C LYS A 25 -9.17 0.91 3.70
N LYS A 26 -8.47 1.49 4.69
CA LYS A 26 -8.86 2.74 5.36
C LYS A 26 -9.06 3.91 4.40
N TRP A 27 -8.18 4.07 3.42
CA TRP A 27 -8.18 5.25 2.57
C TRP A 27 -8.95 5.11 1.26
N PHE A 28 -9.11 3.88 0.76
CA PHE A 28 -9.67 3.62 -0.58
C PHE A 28 -11.00 2.88 -0.56
N THR A 29 -11.33 2.18 0.53
CA THR A 29 -12.55 1.33 0.60
C THR A 29 -13.45 1.65 1.79
N GLN A 30 -13.06 2.60 2.64
CA GLN A 30 -13.84 3.05 3.78
C GLN A 30 -14.16 4.55 3.64
N PRO A 31 -15.18 5.06 4.35
CA PRO A 31 -15.43 6.50 4.46
C PRO A 31 -14.19 7.24 4.99
N ILE A 32 -13.73 8.27 4.24
CA ILE A 32 -12.59 9.09 4.61
C ILE A 32 -13.00 10.52 4.99
N PRO A 33 -12.29 11.16 5.93
CA PRO A 33 -12.56 12.54 6.32
C PRO A 33 -12.24 13.54 5.19
N PRO A 34 -12.80 14.76 5.25
CA PRO A 34 -13.70 15.26 6.30
C PRO A 34 -15.18 14.96 6.03
N LYS A 35 -15.55 14.61 4.79
CA LYS A 35 -16.96 14.47 4.38
C LYS A 35 -17.50 13.03 4.48
N GLY A 36 -16.69 12.06 4.89
CA GLY A 36 -17.10 10.65 4.98
C GLY A 36 -17.39 10.02 3.63
N LEU A 37 -16.82 10.54 2.54
CA LEU A 37 -16.97 9.94 1.22
C LEU A 37 -16.08 8.70 1.12
N ASN A 38 -16.55 7.67 0.42
CA ASN A 38 -15.77 6.46 0.16
C ASN A 38 -15.43 6.41 -1.33
N LEU A 39 -14.16 6.14 -1.66
CA LEU A 39 -13.70 6.02 -3.05
C LEU A 39 -14.18 4.71 -3.69
N ASN A 40 -14.46 3.69 -2.89
CA ASN A 40 -14.83 2.33 -3.34
C ASN A 40 -13.85 1.76 -4.37
N PHE A 41 -12.55 1.99 -4.18
CA PHE A 41 -11.50 1.47 -5.05
C PHE A 41 -10.97 0.16 -4.47
N PRO A 42 -11.35 -1.01 -5.00
CA PRO A 42 -10.79 -2.28 -4.57
C PRO A 42 -9.32 -2.38 -4.96
N ILE A 43 -8.53 -3.06 -4.12
CA ILE A 43 -7.12 -3.29 -4.39
C ILE A 43 -6.94 -4.17 -5.65
N SER A 44 -6.14 -3.68 -6.60
CA SER A 44 -5.85 -4.42 -7.83
C SER A 44 -4.97 -5.64 -7.56
N ASP A 45 -5.06 -6.64 -8.44
CA ASP A 45 -4.21 -7.85 -8.35
C ASP A 45 -2.71 -7.52 -8.41
N ALA A 46 -2.33 -6.51 -9.19
CA ALA A 46 -0.95 -6.03 -9.27
C ALA A 46 -0.46 -5.49 -7.91
N MET A 47 -1.30 -4.70 -7.22
CA MET A 47 -0.96 -4.15 -5.91
C MET A 47 -0.91 -5.25 -4.83
N GLN A 48 -1.83 -6.22 -4.88
CA GLN A 48 -1.78 -7.38 -3.98
C GLN A 48 -0.50 -8.20 -4.17
N LYS A 49 -0.05 -8.40 -5.42
CA LYS A 49 1.22 -9.06 -5.71
C LYS A 49 2.41 -8.24 -5.18
N LEU A 50 2.37 -6.92 -5.35
CA LEU A 50 3.42 -6.04 -4.84
C LEU A 50 3.52 -6.09 -3.30
N PHE A 51 2.40 -6.13 -2.58
CA PHE A 51 2.43 -6.25 -1.12
C PHE A 51 3.04 -7.57 -0.64
N LYS A 52 2.81 -8.66 -1.38
CA LYS A 52 3.41 -9.98 -1.11
C LYS A 52 4.88 -10.04 -1.48
N ALA A 53 5.28 -9.38 -2.57
CA ALA A 53 6.64 -9.37 -3.08
C ALA A 53 7.06 -7.94 -3.52
N PRO A 54 7.46 -7.09 -2.54
CA PRO A 54 7.82 -5.70 -2.80
C PRO A 54 9.00 -5.57 -3.78
N ASN A 55 8.91 -4.62 -4.70
CA ASN A 55 9.96 -4.33 -5.67
C ASN A 55 9.88 -2.88 -6.16
N ASP A 56 10.95 -2.41 -6.80
CA ASP A 56 11.09 -1.04 -7.32
C ASP A 56 10.73 -0.91 -8.80
N LYS A 57 10.04 -1.91 -9.39
CA LYS A 57 9.67 -1.83 -10.80
C LYS A 57 8.49 -0.88 -10.96
N ALA A 58 8.55 -0.05 -11.99
CA ALA A 58 7.40 0.78 -12.39
C ALA A 58 6.22 -0.11 -12.79
N PHE A 59 5.02 0.45 -12.69
CA PHE A 59 3.82 -0.19 -13.21
C PHE A 59 3.94 -0.30 -14.74
N GLU A 60 3.85 -1.52 -15.28
CA GLU A 60 3.74 -1.79 -16.73
C GLU A 60 2.27 -1.84 -17.15
#